data_AF-A0A6I1W296-F1
#
_entry.id   AF-A0A6I1W296-F1
#
_cell.length_a   1.000
_cell.length_b   1.000
_cell.length_c   1.000
_cell.angle_alpha   90.00
_cell.angle_beta   90.00
_cell.angle_gamma   90.00
#
_symmetry.space_group_name_H-M   'P 1'
#
loop_
_entity.id
_entity.type
_entity.pdbx_description
1 polymer ?
#
loop_
_entity_poly.entity_id
_entity_poly.type
_entity_poly.pdbx_seq_one_letter_code
_entity_poly.pdbx_strand_id
1 'polypeptide(L)' 'PLWRQITSGAQMLFVAFGALVLMPLITGLDPNVALFTAGLGTLLFQIVTRRQVPVFLASSFAFITPIILAKDQFGL' A
#
# COMPACT_ATOMS: atom_id res chain seq x y z
N PRO A 1 11.01 -7.48 22.18
CA PRO A 1 11.03 -8.90 21.77
C PRO A 1 10.56 -9.03 20.32
N LEU A 2 11.19 -9.89 19.52
CA LEU A 2 10.93 -10.01 18.07
C LEU A 2 9.45 -10.35 17.78
N TRP A 3 8.86 -11.25 18.57
CA TRP A 3 7.45 -11.63 18.49
C TRP A 3 6.47 -10.46 18.58
N ARG A 4 6.75 -9.48 19.44
CA ARG A 4 5.90 -8.29 19.61
C ARG A 4 5.95 -7.35 18.40
N GLN A 5 7.07 -7.33 17.67
CA GLN A 5 7.23 -6.54 16.44
C GLN A 5 6.50 -7.19 15.26
N ILE A 6 6.54 -8.52 15.19
CA ILE A 6 5.81 -9.29 14.17
C ILE A 6 4.31 -9.11 14.36
N THR A 7 3.80 -9.20 15.59
CA THR A 7 2.37 -9.01 15.87
C THR A 7 1.90 -7.58 15.61
N SER A 8 2.69 -6.56 15.99
CA SER A 8 2.34 -5.17 15.69
C SER A 8 2.37 -4.85 14.19
N GLY A 9 3.32 -5.44 13.45
CA GLY A 9 3.38 -5.30 11.99
C GLY A 9 2.17 -5.94 11.31
N ALA A 10 1.76 -7.13 11.76
CA ALA A 10 0.55 -7.78 11.26
C ALA A 10 -0.71 -6.94 11.56
N GLN A 11 -0.82 -6.36 12.76
CA GLN A 11 -1.93 -5.45 13.09
C GLN A 11 -1.97 -4.24 12.14
N MET A 12 -0.83 -3.61 11.88
CA MET A 12 -0.74 -2.47 10.97
C MET A 12 -1.13 -2.85 9.54
N LEU A 13 -0.73 -4.04 9.08
CA LEU A 13 -1.11 -4.58 7.78
C LEU A 13 -2.63 -4.68 7.65
N PHE A 14 -3.32 -5.26 8.64
CA PHE A 14 -4.79 -5.39 8.61
C PHE A 14 -5.50 -4.04 8.70
N VAL A 15 -4.96 -3.09 9.46
CA VAL A 15 -5.48 -1.71 9.53
C VAL A 15 -5.37 -1.02 8.17
N ALA A 16 -4.22 -1.13 7.51
CA ALA A 16 -3.98 -0.50 6.20
C ALA A 16 -4.65 -1.24 5.03
N PHE A 17 -4.96 -2.53 5.20
CA PHE A 17 -5.49 -3.42 4.16
C PHE A 17 -6.74 -2.87 3.47
N GLY A 18 -7.66 -2.28 4.25
CA GLY A 18 -8.89 -1.70 3.72
C GLY A 18 -8.60 -0.65 2.65
N ALA A 19 -7.79 0.37 2.98
CA ALA A 19 -7.43 1.40 2.01
C ALA A 19 -6.62 0.84 0.83
N LEU A 20 -5.75 -0.13 1.11
CA LEU A 20 -4.84 -0.69 0.12
C LEU A 20 -5.55 -1.47 -0.99
N VAL A 21 -6.63 -2.19 -0.64
CA VAL A 21 -7.46 -2.96 -1.58
C VAL A 21 -8.59 -2.12 -2.17
N LEU A 22 -9.18 -1.20 -1.40
CA LEU A 22 -10.30 -0.38 -1.88
C LEU A 22 -9.91 0.52 -3.07
N MET A 23 -8.74 1.17 -3.03
CA MET A 23 -8.34 2.09 -4.10
C MET A 23 -8.11 1.39 -5.46
N PRO A 24 -7.36 0.26 -5.54
CA PRO A 24 -7.25 -0.53 -6.76
C PRO A 24 -8.60 -1.03 -7.27
N LEU A 25 -9.48 -1.50 -6.38
CA LEU A 25 -10.82 -1.94 -6.77
C LEU A 25 -11.65 -0.82 -7.41
N ILE A 26 -11.60 0.39 -6.85
CA ILE A 26 -12.32 1.57 -7.38
C ILE A 26 -11.76 2.00 -8.75
N THR A 27 -10.44 1.90 -8.94
CA THR A 27 -9.77 2.30 -10.19
C THR A 27 -9.73 1.20 -11.25
N GLY A 28 -10.13 -0.03 -10.90
CA GLY A 28 -10.07 -1.21 -11.77
C GLY A 28 -8.67 -1.79 -11.94
N LEU A 29 -7.76 -1.54 -11.00
CA LEU A 29 -6.41 -2.12 -10.94
C LEU A 29 -6.40 -3.40 -10.09
N ASP A 30 -5.44 -4.30 -10.34
CA ASP A 30 -5.32 -5.57 -9.60
C ASP A 30 -4.87 -5.33 -8.13
N PRO A 31 -5.70 -5.69 -7.13
CA PRO A 31 -5.34 -5.55 -5.72
C PRO A 31 -4.15 -6.40 -5.29
N ASN A 32 -3.88 -7.53 -5.95
CA ASN A 32 -2.74 -8.38 -5.63
C ASN A 32 -1.41 -7.68 -5.95
N VAL A 33 -1.37 -6.96 -7.08
CA VAL A 33 -0.22 -6.16 -7.47
C VAL A 33 -0.02 -5.00 -6.50
N ALA A 34 -1.10 -4.34 -6.07
CA ALA A 34 -1.05 -3.29 -5.06
C ALA A 34 -0.51 -3.82 -3.71
N LEU A 35 -1.01 -4.98 -3.24
CA LEU A 35 -0.54 -5.62 -2.00
C LEU A 35 0.93 -6.00 -2.08
N PHE A 36 1.36 -6.60 -3.20
CA PHE A 36 2.74 -7.00 -3.40
C PHE A 36 3.69 -5.80 -3.41
N THR A 37 3.36 -4.76 -4.19
CA THR A 37 4.19 -3.54 -4.30
C THR A 37 4.22 -2.73 -3.00
N ALA A 38 3.11 -2.66 -2.27
CA ALA A 38 3.08 -2.02 -0.95
C ALA A 38 3.93 -2.76 0.09
N GLY A 39 3.89 -4.10 0.10
CA GLY A 39 4.73 -4.92 0.97
C GLY A 39 6.21 -4.75 0.66
N LEU A 40 6.58 -4.86 -0.62
CA LEU A 40 7.96 -4.63 -1.08
C LEU A 40 8.44 -3.21 -0.80
N GLY A 41 7.62 -2.20 -1.10
CA GLY A 41 7.93 -0.80 -0.85
C GLY A 41 8.13 -0.52 0.64
N THR A 42 7.30 -1.11 1.50
CA THR A 42 7.48 -1.01 2.95
C THR A 42 8.79 -1.63 3.41
N LEU A 43 9.15 -2.82 2.90
CA LEU A 43 10.44 -3.45 3.23
C LEU A 43 11.62 -2.61 2.78
N LEU A 44 11.58 -2.10 1.54
CA LEU A 44 12.61 -1.20 1.00
C LEU A 44 12.72 0.08 1.84
N PHE A 45 11.60 0.71 2.20
CA PHE A 45 11.57 1.88 3.06
C PHE A 45 12.21 1.62 4.42
N GLN A 46 11.91 0.48 5.04
CA GLN A 46 12.51 0.10 6.32
C GLN A 46 14.02 -0.16 6.22
N ILE A 47 14.50 -0.71 5.10
CA ILE A 47 15.93 -0.93 4.84
C ILE A 47 16.64 0.42 4.66
N VAL A 48 16.10 1.30 3.81
CA VAL A 48 16.69 2.61 3.51
C VAL A 48 16.69 3.52 4.76
N THR A 49 15.59 3.55 5.50
CA THR A 49 15.42 4.37 6.71
C THR A 49 16.06 3.73 7.95
N ARG A 50 16.77 2.61 7.80
CA ARG A 50 17.41 1.86 8.90
C ARG A 50 16.47 1.57 10.08
N ARG A 51 15.20 1.27 9.79
CA ARG A 51 14.13 1.01 10.78
C ARG A 51 13.92 2.14 11.80
N GLN A 52 14.28 3.38 11.48
CA GLN A 52 14.07 4.52 12.40
C GLN A 52 12.59 4.92 12.53
N VAL A 53 11.79 4.69 11.49
CA VAL A 53 10.39 5.09 11.42
C VAL A 53 9.51 3.86 11.14
N PRO A 54 8.63 3.42 12.06
CA PRO A 54 7.76 2.28 11.85
C PRO A 54 6.52 2.69 11.03
N VAL A 55 6.63 2.71 9.70
CA VAL A 55 5.53 3.05 8.79
C VAL A 55 5.26 1.91 7.81
N PHE A 56 3.98 1.75 7.46
CA PHE A 56 3.51 0.85 6.41
C PHE A 56 3.00 1.68 5.23
N LEU A 57 3.48 1.41 4.02
CA LEU A 57 3.07 2.14 2.82
C LEU A 57 1.72 1.60 2.32
N ALA A 58 0.73 2.47 2.16
CA ALA A 58 -0.60 2.13 1.66
C ALA A 58 -0.95 2.89 0.38
N SER A 59 -1.96 2.42 -0.36
CA SER A 59 -2.49 3.08 -1.55
C SER A 59 -3.07 4.46 -1.19
N SER A 60 -2.65 5.52 -1.88
CA SER A 60 -3.11 6.89 -1.62
C SER A 60 -4.37 7.22 -2.42
N PHE A 61 -5.42 7.64 -1.72
CA PHE A 61 -6.72 8.00 -2.31
C PHE A 61 -6.65 9.27 -3.15
N ALA A 62 -5.62 10.10 -2.97
CA ALA A 62 -5.39 11.28 -3.81
C ALA A 62 -5.21 10.92 -5.29
N PHE A 63 -4.83 9.67 -5.60
CA PHE A 63 -4.62 9.21 -6.98
C PHE A 63 -5.87 8.63 -7.65
N ILE A 64 -7.01 8.51 -6.95
CA ILE A 64 -8.24 7.94 -7.54
C ILE A 64 -8.72 8.80 -8.72
N THR A 65 -8.93 10.10 -8.49
CA THR A 65 -9.39 11.04 -9.53
C THR A 65 -8.46 11.11 -10.74
N PRO A 66 -7.13 11.33 -10.61
CA PRO A 66 -6.25 11.40 -11.77
C PRO A 66 -6.13 10.05 -12.50
N ILE A 67 -6.22 8.90 -11.83
CA ILE A 67 -6.19 7.59 -12.51
C ILE A 67 -7.46 7.37 -13.35
N ILE A 68 -8.62 7.72 -12.82
CA ILE A 68 -9.89 7.60 -13.57
C ILE A 68 -9.86 8.50 -14.81
N LEU A 69 -9.42 9.75 -14.65
CA LEU A 69 -9.29 10.70 -15.77
C LEU A 69 -8.25 10.24 -16.79
N ALA A 70 -7.10 9.73 -16.34
CA ALA A 70 -6.07 9.22 -17.22
C ALA A 70 -6.55 7.98 -18.00
N LYS A 71 -7.33 7.10 -17.38
CA LYS A 71 -7.92 5.94 -18.04
C LYS A 71 -8.90 6.34 -19.14
N ASP A 72 -9.73 7.35 -18.88
CA ASP A 72 -10.68 7.90 -19.85
C ASP A 72 -9.98 8.61 -21.03
N GLN A 73 -8.93 9.39 -20.74
CA GLN A 73 -8.21 10.17 -21.76
C GLN A 73 -7.21 9.36 -22.59
N PHE A 74 -6.55 8.37 -21.98
CA PHE A 74 -5.42 7.64 -22.60
C PHE A 74 -5.69 6.16 -22.87
N GLY A 75 -6.85 5.63 -22.50
CA GLY A 75 -7.30 4.28 -22.90
C GLY A 75 -6.44 3.14 -22.38
N LEU A 76 -6.24 3.07 -21.05
CA LEU A 76 -5.69 1.89 -20.37
C LEU A 76 -6.73 0.77 -20.24
#